data_AF-A0A3L8BBV9-F1
#
_entry.id   AF-A0A3L8BBV9-F1
#
_cell.length_a   1.000
_cell.length_b   1.000
_cell.length_c   1.000
_cell.angle_alpha   90.00
_cell.angle_beta   90.00
_cell.angle_gamma   90.00
#
_symmetry.space_group_name_H-M   'P 1'
#
loop_
_entity.id
_entity.type
_entity.pdbx_description
1 polymer ?
#
loop_
_entity_poly.entity_id
_entity_poly.type
_entity_poly.pdbx_seq_one_letter_code
_entity_poly.pdbx_strand_id
1 'polypeptide(L)'
;MKLITHMVLLMSALFIVTAQAEETASPGGDVVYVELKPAFVTNYQARKMGYLKADVTLKVKGGQTAEAVDRHKPAIRHHLVMLFSSQTMEALSSLEGKEMLK
;
A
#
# COMPACT_ATOMS: atom_id res chain seq x y z
N MET A 1 -31.76 2.92 -43.91
CA MET A 1 -31.35 1.96 -42.85
C MET A 1 -29.89 2.14 -42.41
N LYS A 2 -28.90 2.29 -43.30
CA LYS A 2 -27.47 2.45 -42.92
C LYS A 2 -27.18 3.64 -41.97
N LEU A 3 -27.88 4.76 -42.16
CA LEU A 3 -27.75 5.95 -41.30
C LEU A 3 -28.24 5.71 -39.85
N ILE A 4 -29.29 4.91 -39.69
CA ILE A 4 -29.87 4.56 -38.39
C ILE A 4 -28.93 3.60 -37.64
N THR A 5 -28.31 2.66 -38.37
CA THR A 5 -27.34 1.72 -37.79
C THR A 5 -26.11 2.43 -37.23
N HIS A 6 -25.62 3.48 -37.89
CA HIS A 6 -24.48 4.28 -37.39
C HIS A 6 -24.86 5.17 -36.21
N MET A 7 -26.08 5.70 -36.19
CA MET A 7 -26.57 6.50 -35.06
C MET A 7 -26.74 5.65 -33.79
N VAL A 8 -27.22 4.40 -33.93
CA VAL A 8 -27.32 3.43 -32.82
C VAL A 8 -25.94 3.00 -32.32
N LEU A 9 -24.96 2.82 -33.21
CA LEU A 9 -23.58 2.49 -32.85
C LEU A 9 -22.87 3.65 -32.12
N LEU A 10 -23.15 4.89 -32.51
CA LEU A 10 -22.61 6.08 -31.84
C LEU A 10 -23.23 6.25 -30.44
N MET A 11 -24.54 5.99 -30.32
CA MET A 11 -25.26 6.10 -29.05
C MET A 11 -24.86 5.01 -28.05
N SER A 12 -24.53 3.79 -28.51
CA SER A 12 -24.00 2.74 -27.64
C SER A 12 -22.56 3.02 -27.17
N ALA A 13 -21.74 3.68 -27.99
CA ALA A 13 -20.39 4.10 -27.60
C ALA A 13 -20.42 5.19 -26.50
N LEU A 14 -21.39 6.10 -26.51
CA LEU A 14 -21.55 7.11 -25.45
C LEU A 14 -22.00 6.49 -24.10
N PHE A 15 -22.78 5.41 -24.12
CA PHE A 15 -23.22 4.73 -22.89
C PHE A 15 -22.10 3.99 -22.15
N ILE A 16 -21.06 3.53 -22.87
CA ILE A 16 -19.90 2.87 -22.25
C ILE A 16 -19.02 3.89 -21.50
N VAL A 17 -18.96 5.14 -21.97
CA VAL A 17 -18.15 6.20 -21.33
C VAL A 17 -18.77 6.68 -20.01
N THR A 18 -20.10 6.63 -19.85
CA THR A 18 -20.77 7.04 -18.60
C THR A 18 -20.88 5.92 -17.55
N ALA A 19 -20.48 4.68 -17.89
CA ALA A 19 -20.62 3.52 -17.01
C ALA A 19 -19.38 3.23 -16.14
N GLN A 20 -18.34 4.08 -16.19
CA GLN A 20 -17.21 3.98 -15.28
C GLN A 20 -17.32 4.99 -14.13
N ALA A 21 -17.30 4.42 -12.93
CA ALA A 21 -16.99 5.04 -11.64
C ALA A 21 -18.09 5.88 -10.99
N GLU A 22 -19.16 5.21 -10.58
CA GLU A 22 -19.84 5.54 -9.33
C GLU A 22 -19.38 4.53 -8.27
N GLU A 23 -18.13 4.66 -7.82
CA GLU A 23 -17.66 3.96 -6.62
C GLU A 23 -18.24 4.72 -5.43
N THR A 24 -19.36 4.20 -4.93
CA THR A 24 -20.04 4.70 -3.74
C THR A 24 -19.09 4.61 -2.55
N ALA A 25 -18.39 5.72 -2.31
CA ALA A 25 -17.55 5.89 -1.15
C ALA A 25 -18.43 5.85 0.11
N SER A 26 -18.55 4.66 0.70
CA SER A 26 -19.07 4.49 2.05
C SER A 26 -18.24 5.35 3.01
N PRO A 27 -18.84 6.03 4.01
CA PRO A 27 -18.14 6.91 4.96
C PRO A 27 -17.04 6.21 5.79
N GLY A 28 -16.91 4.90 5.68
CA GLY A 28 -15.73 4.14 6.09
C GLY A 28 -15.33 3.20 4.97
N GLY A 29 -14.59 3.69 3.99
CA GLY A 29 -14.09 2.86 2.88
C GLY A 29 -13.40 1.60 3.39
N ASP A 30 -13.55 0.50 2.64
CA ASP A 30 -13.08 -0.82 3.03
C ASP A 30 -11.62 -0.81 3.52
N VAL A 31 -11.34 -1.52 4.60
CA VAL A 31 -9.98 -1.67 5.11
C VAL A 31 -9.24 -2.63 4.19
N VAL A 32 -8.15 -2.15 3.58
CA VAL A 32 -7.29 -2.94 2.70
C VAL A 32 -5.95 -3.17 3.40
N TYR A 33 -5.42 -4.39 3.29
CA TYR A 33 -4.11 -4.74 3.79
C TYR A 33 -3.14 -4.90 2.62
N VAL A 34 -2.13 -4.04 2.55
CA VAL A 34 -1.11 -4.04 1.50
C VAL A 34 0.19 -4.61 2.05
N GLU A 35 0.58 -5.79 1.56
CA GLU A 35 1.79 -6.45 1.99
C GLU A 35 3.04 -5.83 1.33
N LEU A 36 4.07 -5.57 2.13
CA LEU A 36 5.35 -5.05 1.66
C LEU A 36 6.36 -6.19 1.49
N LYS A 37 6.22 -6.94 0.42
CA LYS A 37 7.19 -7.96 0.02
C LYS A 37 8.41 -7.36 -0.72
N PRO A 38 9.60 -7.95 -0.60
CA PRO A 38 9.95 -9.04 0.33
C PRO A 38 10.16 -8.52 1.76
N ALA A 39 10.35 -9.44 2.72
CA ALA A 39 10.71 -9.11 4.09
C ALA A 39 11.89 -8.13 4.17
N PHE A 40 11.87 -7.25 5.17
CA PHE A 40 12.97 -6.33 5.44
C PHE A 40 14.04 -7.06 6.24
N VAL A 41 15.28 -7.04 5.75
CA VAL A 41 16.44 -7.59 6.46
C VAL A 41 17.47 -6.48 6.61
N THR A 42 17.77 -6.09 7.85
CA THR A 42 18.74 -5.02 8.15
C THR A 42 19.67 -5.47 9.28
N ASN A 43 20.89 -4.94 9.31
CA ASN A 43 21.80 -5.14 10.44
C ASN A 43 21.63 -3.96 11.40
N TYR A 44 21.68 -4.22 12.71
CA TYR A 44 21.71 -3.15 13.72
C TYR A 44 23.08 -3.07 14.38
N GLN A 45 23.46 -1.87 14.81
CA GLN A 45 24.75 -1.62 15.44
C GLN A 45 24.68 -2.01 16.92
N ALA A 46 25.41 -3.07 17.31
CA ALA A 46 25.52 -3.51 18.69
C ALA A 46 26.92 -4.11 18.97
N ARG A 47 27.24 -4.37 20.25
CA ARG A 47 28.50 -5.04 20.65
C ARG A 47 28.67 -6.42 20.01
N LYS A 48 27.57 -7.08 19.65
CA LYS A 48 27.53 -8.33 18.88
C LYS A 48 26.73 -8.08 17.61
N MET A 49 27.28 -8.49 16.47
CA MET A 49 26.60 -8.36 15.17
C MET A 49 25.28 -9.13 15.21
N GLY A 50 24.19 -8.46 14.85
CA GLY A 50 22.86 -9.02 14.78
C GLY A 50 22.04 -8.38 13.67
N TYR A 51 20.99 -9.08 13.25
CA TYR A 51 20.11 -8.64 12.17
C TYR A 51 18.65 -8.64 12.61
N LEU A 52 17.88 -7.73 12.04
CA LEU A 52 16.42 -7.67 12.12
C LEU A 52 15.85 -8.26 10.84
N LYS A 53 14.89 -9.17 10.98
CA LYS A 53 14.00 -9.59 9.89
C LYS A 53 12.57 -9.21 10.25
N ALA A 54 11.92 -8.41 9.40
CA ALA A 54 10.55 -7.94 9.62
C ALA A 54 9.68 -8.13 8.37
N ASP A 55 8.53 -8.77 8.56
CA ASP A 55 7.43 -8.79 7.59
C ASP A 55 6.47 -7.65 7.92
N VAL A 56 6.17 -6.79 6.95
CA VAL A 56 5.37 -5.57 7.15
C VAL A 56 4.15 -5.59 6.23
N THR A 57 2.98 -5.34 6.82
CA THR A 57 1.71 -5.18 6.12
C THR A 57 1.08 -3.86 6.53
N LEU A 58 0.75 -3.02 5.54
CA LEU A 58 0.13 -1.73 5.76
C LEU A 58 -1.38 -1.88 5.78
N LYS A 59 -2.02 -1.45 6.86
CA LYS A 59 -3.47 -1.30 6.95
C LYS A 59 -3.86 0.08 6.43
N VAL A 60 -4.62 0.14 5.35
CA VAL A 60 -5.10 1.39 4.74
C VAL A 60 -6.62 1.41 4.64
N LYS A 61 -7.20 2.60 4.51
CA LYS A 61 -8.64 2.79 4.31
C LYS A 61 -8.92 3.17 2.86
N GLY A 62 -9.78 2.40 2.20
CA GLY A 62 -10.24 2.61 0.83
C GLY A 62 -9.26 2.16 -0.26
N GLY A 63 -9.80 1.81 -1.43
CA GLY A 63 -9.05 1.34 -2.60
C GLY A 63 -8.06 2.38 -3.14
N GLN A 64 -8.47 3.64 -3.23
CA GLN A 64 -7.60 4.73 -3.71
C GLN A 64 -6.32 4.89 -2.90
N THR A 65 -6.39 4.73 -1.57
CA THR A 65 -5.20 4.76 -0.69
C THR A 65 -4.32 3.54 -0.93
N ALA A 66 -4.91 2.35 -1.11
CA ALA A 66 -4.17 1.14 -1.41
C ALA A 66 -3.40 1.26 -2.75
N GLU A 67 -4.02 1.82 -3.78
CA GLU A 67 -3.36 2.10 -5.05
C GLU A 67 -2.23 3.13 -4.91
N ALA A 68 -2.45 4.20 -4.13
CA ALA A 68 -1.41 5.20 -3.88
C ALA A 68 -0.21 4.59 -3.15
N VAL A 69 -0.45 3.71 -2.18
CA VAL A 69 0.59 2.94 -1.48
C VAL A 69 1.32 2.00 -2.44
N ASP A 70 0.61 1.35 -3.35
CA ASP A 70 1.21 0.45 -4.33
C ASP A 70 2.15 1.22 -5.27
N ARG A 71 1.70 2.37 -5.80
CA ARG A 71 2.52 3.25 -6.65
C ARG A 71 3.79 3.75 -5.97
N HIS A 72 3.71 4.07 -4.67
CA HIS A 72 4.83 4.62 -3.90
C HIS A 72 5.57 3.59 -3.05
N LYS A 73 5.30 2.30 -3.26
CA LYS A 73 5.89 1.20 -2.52
C LYS A 73 7.42 1.30 -2.42
N PRO A 74 8.18 1.67 -3.47
CA PRO A 74 9.64 1.82 -3.37
C PRO A 74 10.08 2.87 -2.33
N ALA A 75 9.44 4.04 -2.31
CA ALA A 75 9.76 5.12 -1.38
C ALA A 75 9.41 4.74 0.06
N ILE A 76 8.25 4.12 0.27
CA ILE A 76 7.82 3.62 1.58
C ILE A 76 8.83 2.59 2.10
N ARG A 77 9.24 1.65 1.25
CA ARG A 77 10.26 0.65 1.63
C ARG A 77 11.59 1.31 1.97
N HIS A 78 12.03 2.30 1.21
CA HIS A 78 13.27 3.02 1.49
C HIS A 78 13.24 3.65 2.90
N HIS A 79 12.16 4.34 3.25
CA HIS A 79 12.03 4.92 4.60
C HIS A 79 12.00 3.87 5.71
N LEU A 80 11.31 2.75 5.50
CA LEU A 80 11.31 1.64 6.47
C LEU A 80 12.71 1.02 6.65
N VAL A 81 13.49 0.88 5.57
CA VAL A 81 14.88 0.40 5.67
C VAL A 81 15.73 1.35 6.52
N MET A 82 15.58 2.67 6.31
CA MET A 82 16.30 3.67 7.11
C MET A 82 15.87 3.64 8.57
N LEU A 83 14.57 3.55 8.84
CA LEU A 83 14.00 3.44 10.18
C LEU A 83 14.53 2.20 10.90
N PHE A 84 14.52 1.03 10.25
CA PHE A 84 15.00 -0.22 10.84
C PHE A 84 16.51 -0.23 11.07
N SER A 85 17.28 0.38 10.16
CA SER A 85 18.74 0.46 10.28
C SER A 85 19.20 1.38 11.42
N SER A 86 18.36 2.31 11.87
CA SER A 86 18.68 3.22 12.98
C SER A 86 18.31 2.67 14.36
N GLN A 87 17.67 1.50 14.45
CA GLN A 87 17.26 0.93 15.74
C GLN A 87 18.43 0.27 16.47
N THR A 88 18.37 0.27 17.81
CA THR A 88 19.33 -0.43 18.67
C THR A 88 18.80 -1.80 19.11
N MET A 89 19.68 -2.66 19.61
CA MET A 89 19.30 -3.99 20.13
C MET A 89 18.29 -3.87 21.29
N GLU A 90 18.49 -2.89 22.16
CA GLU A 90 17.63 -2.64 23.33
C GLU A 90 16.23 -2.16 22.91
N ALA A 91 16.16 -1.30 21.89
CA ALA A 91 14.90 -0.87 21.31
C ALA A 91 14.15 -2.03 20.64
N LEU A 92 14.86 -2.91 19.93
CA LEU A 92 14.23 -4.04 19.22
C LEU A 92 13.85 -5.21 20.14
N SER A 93 14.49 -5.35 21.30
CA SER A 93 14.28 -6.48 22.22
C SER A 93 13.19 -6.23 23.26
N SER A 94 12.98 -4.98 23.67
CA SER A 94 11.94 -4.62 24.64
C SER A 94 10.53 -4.67 24.03
N LEU A 95 9.52 -4.91 24.87
CA LEU A 95 8.11 -4.85 24.44
C LEU A 95 7.73 -3.42 24.03
N GLU A 96 8.17 -2.44 24.81
CA GLU A 96 7.91 -1.02 24.56
C GLU A 96 8.49 -0.56 23.22
N GLY A 97 9.75 -0.91 22.92
CA GLY A 97 10.34 -0.53 21.64
C GLY A 97 9.73 -1.25 20.44
N LYS A 98 9.14 -2.45 20.61
CA LYS A 98 8.32 -3.09 19.56
C LYS A 98 7.01 -2.37 19.31
N GLU A 99 6.36 -1.85 20.35
CA GLU A 99 5.14 -1.05 20.20
C GLU A 99 5.42 0.33 19.57
N MET A 100 6.58 0.94 19.84
CA MET A 100 7.01 2.18 19.17
C MET A 100 7.25 2.02 17.67
N LEU A 101 7.46 0.79 17.18
CA LEU A 101 7.70 0.49 15.77
C LEU A 101 6.43 0.11 14.99
N LYS A 102 5.30 -0.08 15.67
CA LYS A 102 4.00 -0.30 15.03
C LYS A 102 3.40 1.00 14.51
#